data_AF-A0A1X3JLT8-F1
#
_entry.id   AF-A0A1X3JLT8-F1
#
_cell.length_a   1.000
_cell.length_b   1.000
_cell.length_c   1.000
_cell.angle_alpha   90.00
_cell.angle_beta   90.00
_cell.angle_gamma   90.00
#
_symmetry.space_group_name_H-M   'P 1'
#
loop_
_entity.id
_entity.type
_entity.pdbx_description
1 polymer ?
#
loop_
_entity_poly.entity_id
_entity_poly.type
_entity_poly.pdbx_seq_one_letter_code
_entity_poly.pdbx_strand_id
1 'polypeptide(L)'
;MMPLLDKLREQYGVGPLCSELHIAPSTYYHCQQQRHHPDKRSARAQRDDWLKKEIQRVYDENHKVYGVRKVWRQLLREGIRVARCTVARLMAVMGLAGVLRGKKVRTTISRKAVAAGDRVNRQFVAERPDQLWVADFTYVSTWRGFVYVAFIIDVFAGYIVGWRVSSSMETTFVLDALEQALWARRPSGTVHHSDKGSQYVSLAY
;
A
#
# COMPACT_ATOMS: atom_id res chain seq x y z
N MET A 1 1.15 27.16 -10.86
CA MET A 1 1.00 28.15 -11.94
C MET A 1 1.25 29.57 -11.44
N MET A 2 0.42 30.16 -10.58
CA MET A 2 0.65 31.52 -10.06
C MET A 2 2.02 31.75 -9.36
N PRO A 3 2.56 30.82 -8.53
CA PRO A 3 3.90 30.99 -7.94
C PRO A 3 5.05 30.99 -8.97
N LEU A 4 4.83 30.43 -10.17
CA LEU A 4 5.80 30.45 -11.26
C LEU A 4 5.78 31.81 -11.97
N LEU A 5 4.57 32.33 -12.25
CA LEU A 5 4.39 33.69 -12.79
C LEU A 5 4.99 34.75 -11.87
N ASP A 6 4.81 34.62 -10.55
CA ASP A 6 5.37 35.59 -9.60
C ASP A 6 6.91 35.62 -9.60
N LYS A 7 7.57 34.49 -9.84
CA LYS A 7 9.04 34.43 -9.94
C LYS A 7 9.56 35.02 -11.24
N LEU A 8 8.84 34.79 -12.33
CA LEU A 8 9.29 35.18 -13.67
C LEU A 8 8.89 36.62 -14.03
N ARG A 9 7.91 37.21 -13.32
CA ARG A 9 7.41 38.56 -13.63
C ARG A 9 8.48 39.64 -13.55
N GLU A 10 9.48 39.48 -12.68
CA GLU A 10 10.58 40.45 -12.50
C GLU A 10 11.53 40.46 -13.71
N GLN A 11 11.64 39.33 -14.42
CA GLN A 11 12.55 39.17 -15.56
C GLN A 11 11.86 39.45 -16.90
N TYR A 12 10.59 39.05 -17.05
CA TYR A 12 9.91 39.03 -18.36
C TYR A 12 8.63 39.86 -18.41
N GLY A 13 8.16 40.40 -17.28
CA GLY A 13 6.90 41.13 -17.19
C GLY A 13 5.66 40.22 -17.26
N VAL A 14 4.55 40.68 -16.67
CA VAL A 14 3.32 39.88 -16.54
C VAL A 14 2.65 39.63 -17.90
N GLY A 15 2.60 40.62 -18.77
CA GLY A 15 1.93 40.53 -20.08
C GLY A 15 2.49 39.43 -20.98
N PRO A 16 3.81 39.41 -21.26
CA PRO A 16 4.45 38.38 -22.08
C PRO A 16 4.28 36.96 -21.51
N LEU A 17 4.44 36.80 -20.18
CA LEU A 17 4.23 35.51 -19.51
C LEU A 17 2.79 35.01 -19.62
N CYS A 18 1.82 35.91 -19.42
CA CYS A 18 0.41 35.60 -19.57
C CYS A 18 0.07 35.21 -21.01
N SER A 19 0.65 35.86 -22.01
CA SER A 19 0.47 35.51 -23.43
C SER A 19 0.98 34.10 -23.72
N GLU A 20 2.22 33.78 -23.30
CA GLU A 20 2.83 32.46 -23.54
C GLU A 20 2.05 31.34 -22.85
N LEU A 21 1.57 31.59 -21.63
CA LEU A 21 0.79 30.62 -20.86
C LEU A 21 -0.70 30.59 -21.25
N HIS A 22 -1.13 31.40 -22.22
CA HIS A 22 -2.51 31.51 -22.68
C HIS A 22 -3.49 31.87 -21.55
N ILE A 23 -3.09 32.81 -20.68
CA ILE A 23 -3.86 33.32 -19.54
C ILE A 23 -4.12 34.81 -19.74
N ALA A 24 -5.34 35.29 -19.50
CA ALA A 24 -5.63 36.72 -19.51
C ALA A 24 -4.88 37.46 -18.37
N PRO A 25 -4.21 38.61 -18.62
CA PRO A 25 -3.54 39.38 -17.56
C PRO A 25 -4.47 39.79 -16.40
N SER A 26 -5.75 40.04 -16.70
CA SER A 26 -6.78 40.33 -15.68
C SER A 26 -6.93 39.19 -14.66
N THR A 27 -6.80 37.93 -15.08
CA THR A 27 -6.81 36.76 -14.19
C THR A 27 -5.64 36.78 -13.22
N TYR A 28 -4.44 37.16 -13.69
CA TYR A 28 -3.27 37.29 -12.82
C TYR A 28 -3.52 38.35 -11.73
N TYR A 29 -3.93 39.56 -12.13
CA TYR A 29 -4.20 40.65 -11.19
C TYR A 29 -5.36 40.33 -10.25
N HIS A 30 -6.39 39.63 -10.72
CA HIS A 30 -7.48 39.17 -9.88
C HIS A 30 -7.01 38.17 -8.82
N CYS A 31 -6.19 37.19 -9.19
CA CYS A 31 -5.56 36.27 -8.24
C CYS A 31 -4.63 36.99 -7.25
N GLN A 32 -3.89 37.99 -7.72
CA GLN A 32 -3.03 38.86 -6.90
C GLN A 32 -3.88 39.65 -5.88
N GLN A 33 -4.95 40.29 -6.33
CA GLN A 33 -5.87 41.05 -5.47
C GLN A 33 -6.53 40.16 -4.42
N GLN A 34 -6.97 38.95 -4.79
CA GLN A 34 -7.50 37.96 -3.84
C GLN A 34 -6.45 37.47 -2.84
N ARG A 35 -5.16 37.51 -3.16
CA ARG A 35 -4.08 37.19 -2.21
C ARG A 35 -3.82 38.33 -1.23
N HIS A 36 -3.82 39.56 -1.71
CA HIS A 36 -3.62 40.75 -0.88
C HIS A 36 -4.85 41.10 -0.02
N HIS A 37 -6.05 40.77 -0.49
CA HIS A 37 -7.32 40.98 0.21
C HIS A 37 -8.08 39.67 0.38
N PRO A 38 -7.70 38.83 1.37
CA PRO A 38 -8.38 37.57 1.65
C PRO A 38 -9.86 37.75 2.00
N ASP A 39 -10.22 38.91 2.56
CA ASP A 39 -11.57 39.37 2.90
C ASP A 39 -12.49 39.52 1.68
N LYS A 40 -11.92 39.78 0.49
CA LYS A 40 -12.68 39.90 -0.76
C LYS A 40 -12.91 38.57 -1.48
N ARG A 41 -12.38 37.46 -0.94
CA ARG A 41 -12.62 36.13 -1.50
C ARG A 41 -14.05 35.69 -1.26
N SER A 42 -14.52 34.72 -2.05
CA SER A 42 -15.83 34.10 -1.81
C SER A 42 -15.96 33.55 -0.38
N ALA A 43 -17.17 33.57 0.17
CA ALA A 43 -17.46 33.06 1.51
C ALA A 43 -16.95 31.62 1.71
N ARG A 44 -17.02 30.80 0.64
CA ARG A 44 -16.47 29.43 0.63
C ARG A 44 -14.94 29.42 0.83
N ALA A 45 -14.21 30.28 0.14
CA ALA A 45 -12.76 30.35 0.24
C ALA A 45 -12.32 30.84 1.63
N GLN A 46 -13.02 31.83 2.19
CA GLN A 46 -12.79 32.29 3.56
C GLN A 46 -13.05 31.17 4.58
N ARG A 47 -14.15 30.42 4.40
CA ARG A 47 -14.48 29.26 5.24
C ARG A 47 -13.43 28.15 5.13
N ASP A 48 -12.96 27.86 3.92
CA ASP A 48 -11.89 26.89 3.69
C ASP A 48 -10.58 27.32 4.37
N ASP A 49 -10.21 28.60 4.30
CA ASP A 49 -8.99 29.13 4.94
C ASP A 49 -9.07 29.06 6.47
N TRP A 50 -10.24 29.29 7.06
CA TRP A 50 -10.47 29.04 8.49
C TRP A 50 -10.40 27.54 8.82
N LEU A 51 -11.05 26.67 8.02
CA LEU A 51 -11.03 25.22 8.23
C LEU A 51 -9.63 24.63 8.13
N LYS A 52 -8.77 25.13 7.23
CA LYS A 52 -7.37 24.69 7.13
C LYS A 52 -6.61 24.91 8.44
N LYS A 53 -6.85 26.03 9.13
CA LYS A 53 -6.22 26.31 10.43
C LYS A 53 -6.66 25.30 11.49
N GLU A 54 -7.96 25.02 11.58
CA GLU A 54 -8.49 24.03 12.53
C GLU A 54 -8.04 22.60 12.20
N ILE A 55 -7.99 22.23 10.92
CA ILE A 55 -7.46 20.95 10.46
C ILE A 55 -5.98 20.82 10.86
N GLN A 56 -5.18 21.86 10.65
CA GLN A 56 -3.76 21.87 11.02
C GLN A 56 -3.59 21.74 12.54
N ARG A 57 -4.35 22.50 13.32
CA ARG A 57 -4.33 22.45 14.79
C ARG A 57 -4.61 21.04 15.30
N VAL A 58 -5.73 20.44 14.87
CA VAL A 58 -6.09 19.07 15.24
C VAL A 58 -5.01 18.07 14.80
N TYR A 59 -4.44 18.26 13.63
CA TYR A 59 -3.39 17.37 13.12
C TYR A 59 -2.11 17.44 13.98
N ASP A 60 -1.66 18.63 14.33
CA ASP A 60 -0.45 18.84 15.12
C ASP A 60 -0.62 18.43 16.59
N GLU A 61 -1.76 18.77 17.22
CA GLU A 61 -2.10 18.35 18.59
C GLU A 61 -2.16 16.83 18.73
N ASN A 62 -2.51 16.10 17.66
CA ASN A 62 -2.56 14.64 17.64
C ASN A 62 -1.29 14.01 17.06
N HIS A 63 -0.14 14.68 17.22
CA HIS A 63 1.19 14.23 16.81
C HIS A 63 1.27 13.79 15.35
N LYS A 64 0.48 14.40 14.46
CA LYS A 64 0.46 14.10 13.01
C LYS A 64 0.00 12.67 12.70
N VAL A 65 -0.62 11.97 13.65
CA VAL A 65 -1.10 10.59 13.49
C VAL A 65 -2.47 10.56 12.80
N TYR A 66 -3.28 11.60 12.99
CA TYR A 66 -4.66 11.60 12.52
C TYR A 66 -4.79 11.81 11.02
N GLY A 67 -5.35 10.81 10.32
CA GLY A 67 -5.79 10.96 8.94
C GLY A 67 -7.19 11.57 8.84
N VAL A 68 -7.66 11.78 7.60
CA VAL A 68 -8.95 12.41 7.25
C VAL A 68 -10.11 12.01 8.17
N ARG A 69 -10.31 10.71 8.41
CA ARG A 69 -11.43 10.22 9.23
C ARG A 69 -11.34 10.67 10.69
N LYS A 70 -10.13 10.67 11.27
CA LYS A 70 -9.92 11.03 12.68
C LYS A 70 -9.99 12.55 12.88
N VAL A 71 -9.39 13.31 11.97
CA VAL A 71 -9.50 14.79 11.96
C VAL A 71 -10.96 15.21 11.83
N TRP A 72 -11.70 14.64 10.87
CA TRP A 72 -13.13 14.94 10.69
C TRP A 72 -13.97 14.64 11.94
N ARG A 73 -13.75 13.49 12.59
CA ARG A 73 -14.45 13.17 13.84
C ARG A 73 -14.09 14.11 14.99
N GLN A 74 -12.83 14.53 15.09
CA GLN A 74 -12.41 15.46 16.12
C GLN A 74 -13.06 16.84 15.94
N LEU A 75 -13.06 17.37 14.71
CA LEU A 75 -13.76 18.63 14.38
C LEU A 75 -15.26 18.56 14.74
N LEU A 76 -15.92 17.43 14.49
CA LEU A 76 -17.32 17.24 14.88
C LEU A 76 -17.53 17.24 16.40
N ARG A 77 -16.61 16.65 17.18
CA ARG A 77 -16.68 16.69 18.66
C ARG A 77 -16.51 18.09 19.21
N GLU A 78 -15.73 18.91 18.54
CA GLU A 78 -15.49 20.32 18.88
C GLU A 78 -16.60 21.25 18.33
N GLY A 79 -17.68 20.69 17.78
CA GLY A 79 -18.82 21.45 17.27
C GLY A 79 -18.65 22.03 15.86
N ILE A 80 -17.53 21.75 15.19
CA ILE A 80 -17.23 22.25 13.85
C ILE A 80 -17.88 21.34 12.81
N ARG A 81 -19.08 21.73 12.35
CA ARG A 81 -19.80 21.01 11.29
C ARG A 81 -19.11 21.20 9.93
N VAL A 82 -18.58 20.10 9.39
CA VAL A 82 -17.94 20.06 8.07
C VAL A 82 -18.14 18.69 7.43
N ALA A 83 -18.33 18.65 6.11
CA ALA A 83 -18.42 17.41 5.35
C ALA A 83 -17.05 16.72 5.31
N ARG A 84 -17.05 15.38 5.42
CA ARG A 84 -15.81 14.57 5.37
C ARG A 84 -15.02 14.79 4.07
N CYS A 85 -15.70 14.95 2.94
CA CYS A 85 -15.06 15.22 1.64
C CYS A 85 -14.34 16.58 1.61
N THR A 86 -14.83 17.58 2.33
CA THR A 86 -14.16 18.88 2.50
C THR A 86 -12.86 18.72 3.29
N VAL A 87 -12.89 17.98 4.41
CA VAL A 87 -11.67 17.68 5.19
C VAL A 87 -10.65 16.93 4.32
N ALA A 88 -11.10 15.91 3.57
CA ALA A 88 -10.24 15.16 2.67
C ALA A 88 -9.56 16.05 1.62
N ARG A 89 -10.35 16.90 0.95
CA ARG A 89 -9.87 17.86 -0.05
C ARG A 89 -8.87 18.85 0.54
N LEU A 90 -9.17 19.42 1.71
CA LEU A 90 -8.28 20.41 2.34
C LEU A 90 -6.99 19.78 2.85
N MET A 91 -7.05 18.60 3.47
CA MET A 91 -5.85 17.85 3.86
C MET A 91 -4.96 17.51 2.66
N ALA A 92 -5.55 17.11 1.53
CA ALA A 92 -4.79 16.86 0.29
C ALA A 92 -4.12 18.13 -0.24
N VAL A 93 -4.82 19.26 -0.27
CA VAL A 93 -4.27 20.57 -0.68
C VAL A 93 -3.10 21.01 0.22
N MET A 94 -3.17 20.68 1.52
CA MET A 94 -2.14 21.00 2.51
C MET A 94 -1.00 19.96 2.56
N GLY A 95 -1.11 18.83 1.85
CA GLY A 95 -0.14 17.73 1.92
C GLY A 95 -0.15 16.97 3.25
N LEU A 96 -1.24 17.01 4.01
CA LEU A 96 -1.37 16.31 5.29
C LEU A 96 -1.84 14.88 5.10
N ALA A 97 -1.10 13.93 5.68
CA ALA A 97 -1.45 12.52 5.66
C ALA A 97 -1.24 11.91 7.04
N GLY A 98 -2.29 11.30 7.60
CA GLY A 98 -2.17 10.58 8.86
C GLY A 98 -1.40 9.27 8.70
N VAL A 99 -0.88 8.77 9.82
CA VAL A 99 -0.17 7.49 9.87
C VAL A 99 -1.16 6.33 9.72
N LEU A 100 -0.99 5.49 8.70
CA LEU A 100 -1.62 4.17 8.66
C LEU A 100 -0.79 3.19 9.48
N ARG A 101 -1.44 2.43 10.36
CA ARG A 101 -0.81 1.33 11.08
C ARG A 101 -0.52 0.21 10.08
N GLY A 102 0.76 -0.07 9.85
CA GLY A 102 1.23 -1.11 8.93
C GLY A 102 2.61 -0.75 8.41
N LYS A 103 3.66 -1.40 8.92
CA LYS A 103 4.97 -1.38 8.26
C LYS A 103 4.76 -1.93 6.85
N LYS A 104 5.29 -1.28 5.81
CA LYS A 104 5.61 -2.00 4.57
C LYS A 104 6.69 -3.01 4.95
N VAL A 105 6.29 -4.24 5.26
CA VAL A 105 7.22 -5.34 5.47
C VAL A 105 7.81 -5.65 4.10
N ARG A 106 9.09 -5.32 3.89
CA ARG A 106 9.83 -5.77 2.72
C ARG A 106 10.32 -7.18 3.03
N THR A 107 9.52 -8.18 2.66
CA THR A 107 9.78 -9.61 2.92
C THR A 107 10.92 -10.17 2.06
N THR A 108 11.33 -9.50 0.98
CA THR A 108 12.26 -10.06 0.00
C THR A 108 13.42 -9.11 -0.31
N ILE A 109 14.65 -9.58 -0.07
CA ILE A 109 15.88 -9.06 -0.67
C ILE A 109 16.21 -10.03 -1.80
N SER A 110 16.16 -9.58 -3.06
CA SER A 110 16.41 -10.47 -4.18
C SER A 110 17.88 -10.89 -4.21
N ARG A 111 18.12 -12.20 -4.06
CA ARG A 111 19.40 -12.82 -4.43
C ARG A 111 19.12 -13.55 -5.74
N LYS A 112 19.88 -13.25 -6.80
CA LYS A 112 19.78 -13.94 -8.09
C LYS A 112 20.34 -15.36 -7.93
N ALA A 113 19.56 -16.27 -7.34
CA ALA A 113 19.80 -17.71 -7.45
C ALA A 113 19.25 -18.20 -8.80
N VAL A 114 19.89 -19.21 -9.38
CA VAL A 114 19.41 -19.88 -10.59
C VAL A 114 18.10 -20.57 -10.22
N ALA A 115 16.97 -20.02 -10.67
CA ALA A 115 15.65 -20.57 -10.38
C ALA A 115 15.36 -21.76 -11.30
N ALA A 116 14.77 -22.82 -10.75
CA ALA A 116 14.19 -23.90 -11.54
C ALA A 116 13.13 -23.33 -12.52
N GLY A 117 13.03 -23.94 -13.70
CA GLY A 117 12.06 -23.54 -14.72
C GLY A 117 10.62 -23.72 -14.23
N ASP A 118 9.78 -22.72 -14.46
CA ASP A 118 8.36 -22.79 -14.11
C ASP A 118 7.62 -23.74 -15.06
N ARG A 119 7.30 -24.94 -14.58
CA ARG A 119 6.51 -25.92 -15.33
C ARG A 119 5.01 -25.66 -15.31
N VAL A 120 4.53 -24.81 -14.41
CA VAL A 120 3.10 -24.50 -14.21
C VAL A 120 2.67 -23.36 -15.13
N ASN A 121 3.56 -22.43 -15.47
CA ASN A 121 3.27 -21.28 -16.34
C ASN A 121 2.00 -20.51 -15.90
N ARG A 122 1.79 -20.42 -14.57
CA ARG A 122 0.61 -19.83 -13.92
C ARG A 122 -0.75 -20.51 -14.24
N GLN A 123 -0.74 -21.73 -14.76
CA GLN A 123 -1.94 -22.55 -14.97
C GLN A 123 -2.17 -23.47 -13.77
N PHE A 124 -2.86 -22.97 -12.74
CA PHE A 124 -3.20 -23.72 -11.53
C PHE A 124 -4.47 -24.56 -11.73
N VAL A 125 -4.44 -25.44 -12.72
CA VAL A 125 -5.54 -26.35 -13.05
C VAL A 125 -4.96 -27.76 -13.16
N ALA A 126 -5.65 -28.73 -12.58
CA ALA A 126 -5.33 -30.14 -12.67
C ALA A 126 -6.56 -30.91 -13.15
N GLU A 127 -6.36 -31.94 -13.96
CA GLU A 127 -7.41 -32.80 -14.54
C GLU A 127 -7.62 -34.08 -13.73
N ARG A 128 -6.64 -34.46 -12.90
CA ARG A 128 -6.70 -35.63 -12.02
C ARG A 128 -5.99 -35.38 -10.68
N PRO A 129 -6.34 -36.14 -9.63
CA PRO A 129 -5.60 -36.13 -8.37
C PRO A 129 -4.10 -36.36 -8.59
N ASP A 130 -3.29 -35.75 -7.74
CA ASP A 130 -1.83 -35.86 -7.73
C ASP A 130 -1.13 -35.46 -9.05
N GLN A 131 -1.80 -34.72 -9.94
CA GLN A 131 -1.16 -34.16 -11.13
C GLN A 131 -0.31 -32.93 -10.82
N LEU A 132 -0.83 -32.03 -9.97
CA LEU A 132 -0.20 -30.78 -9.60
C LEU A 132 -0.37 -30.55 -8.11
N TRP A 133 0.76 -30.43 -7.42
CA TRP A 133 0.82 -30.02 -6.02
C TRP A 133 1.37 -28.61 -5.91
N VAL A 134 0.76 -27.79 -5.07
CA VAL A 134 1.22 -26.44 -4.73
C VAL A 134 1.63 -26.40 -3.27
N ALA A 135 2.81 -25.84 -3.00
CA ALA A 135 3.36 -25.69 -1.67
C ALA A 135 3.51 -24.22 -1.29
N ASP A 136 3.11 -23.91 -0.07
CA ASP A 136 3.32 -22.62 0.57
C ASP A 136 3.43 -22.83 2.08
N PHE A 137 4.04 -21.87 2.79
CA PHE A 137 4.02 -21.85 4.24
C PHE A 137 3.62 -20.48 4.77
N THR A 138 2.91 -20.50 5.89
CA THR A 138 2.39 -19.29 6.53
C THR A 138 2.72 -19.24 8.01
N TYR A 139 2.46 -18.09 8.62
CA TYR A 139 2.71 -17.81 10.02
C TYR A 139 1.37 -17.88 10.77
N VAL A 140 1.29 -18.76 11.77
CA VAL A 140 0.09 -18.92 12.60
C VAL A 140 0.37 -18.36 13.99
N SER A 141 -0.46 -17.42 14.42
CA SER A 141 -0.37 -16.83 15.76
C SER A 141 -0.80 -17.83 16.83
N THR A 142 -0.07 -17.86 17.94
CA THR A 142 -0.35 -18.68 19.12
C THR A 142 -0.27 -17.82 20.38
N TRP A 143 -0.76 -18.34 21.51
CA TRP A 143 -0.67 -17.65 22.81
C TRP A 143 0.78 -17.41 23.30
N ARG A 144 1.76 -18.12 22.74
CA ARG A 144 3.19 -18.00 23.10
C ARG A 144 4.02 -17.28 22.04
N GLY A 145 3.43 -16.79 20.95
CA GLY A 145 4.13 -16.16 19.84
C GLY A 145 3.54 -16.55 18.48
N PHE A 146 4.37 -17.02 17.56
CA PHE A 146 3.92 -17.54 16.26
C PHE A 146 4.69 -18.81 15.90
N VAL A 147 4.10 -19.63 15.04
CA VAL A 147 4.72 -20.81 14.44
C VAL A 147 4.59 -20.74 12.92
N TYR A 148 5.45 -21.47 12.23
CA TYR A 148 5.40 -21.65 10.78
C TYR A 148 4.64 -22.94 10.46
N VAL A 149 3.74 -22.88 9.49
CA VAL A 149 2.98 -24.05 9.01
C VAL A 149 3.10 -24.16 7.50
N ALA A 150 3.67 -25.26 7.03
CA ALA A 150 3.85 -25.58 5.63
C ALA A 150 2.73 -26.50 5.18
N PHE A 151 2.24 -26.27 3.98
CA PHE A 151 1.18 -27.06 3.36
C PHE A 151 1.58 -27.44 1.95
N ILE A 152 1.21 -28.65 1.56
CA ILE A 152 1.22 -29.11 0.17
C ILE A 152 -0.20 -29.50 -0.17
N ILE A 153 -0.74 -28.86 -1.19
CA ILE A 153 -2.14 -28.97 -1.59
C ILE A 153 -2.20 -29.61 -2.97
N ASP A 154 -3.01 -30.65 -3.11
CA ASP A 154 -3.41 -31.16 -4.42
C ASP A 154 -4.41 -30.19 -5.06
N VAL A 155 -4.04 -29.61 -6.19
CA VAL A 155 -4.84 -28.60 -6.91
C VAL A 155 -6.17 -29.17 -7.42
N PHE A 156 -6.24 -30.46 -7.72
CA PHE A 156 -7.48 -31.07 -8.22
C PHE A 156 -8.55 -31.16 -7.12
N ALA A 157 -8.19 -31.70 -5.96
CA ALA A 157 -9.12 -31.98 -4.87
C ALA A 157 -9.17 -30.87 -3.79
N GLY A 158 -8.23 -29.93 -3.80
CA GLY A 158 -8.04 -28.98 -2.70
C GLY A 158 -7.60 -29.64 -1.38
N TYR A 159 -7.09 -30.87 -1.44
CA TYR A 159 -6.75 -31.65 -0.27
C TYR A 159 -5.32 -31.37 0.17
N ILE A 160 -5.10 -31.22 1.48
CA ILE A 160 -3.75 -31.10 2.05
C ILE A 160 -3.12 -32.49 2.07
N VAL A 161 -2.15 -32.72 1.20
CA VAL A 161 -1.47 -34.01 1.05
C VAL A 161 -0.24 -34.14 1.94
N GLY A 162 0.33 -33.01 2.38
CA GLY A 162 1.40 -32.96 3.36
C GLY A 162 1.41 -31.64 4.11
N TRP A 163 1.83 -31.66 5.36
CA TRP A 163 1.96 -30.50 6.20
C TRP A 163 2.98 -30.68 7.31
N ARG A 164 3.54 -29.57 7.79
CA ARG A 164 4.43 -29.57 8.96
C ARG A 164 4.21 -28.30 9.76
N VAL A 165 4.51 -28.35 11.06
CA VAL A 165 4.57 -27.18 11.95
C VAL A 165 5.97 -27.08 12.55
N SER A 166 6.54 -25.87 12.58
CA SER A 166 7.84 -25.59 13.20
C SER A 166 7.86 -24.23 13.89
N SER A 167 8.70 -24.10 14.93
CA SER A 167 9.03 -22.81 15.54
C SER A 167 10.12 -22.04 14.78
N SER A 168 10.84 -22.68 13.86
CA SER A 168 11.90 -22.08 13.04
C SER A 168 11.64 -22.23 11.53
N MET A 169 12.10 -21.23 10.77
CA MET A 169 11.92 -21.15 9.31
C MET A 169 13.08 -21.81 8.55
N GLU A 170 13.33 -23.09 8.83
CA GLU A 170 14.41 -23.89 8.24
C GLU A 170 13.93 -24.67 7.00
N THR A 171 14.85 -25.01 6.09
CA THR A 171 14.53 -25.83 4.90
C THR A 171 14.00 -27.21 5.27
N THR A 172 14.56 -27.83 6.32
CA THR A 172 14.17 -29.16 6.81
C THR A 172 12.67 -29.27 7.06
N PHE A 173 12.06 -28.20 7.53
CA PHE A 173 10.63 -28.15 7.80
C PHE A 173 9.75 -28.22 6.54
N VAL A 174 10.14 -27.57 5.42
CA VAL A 174 9.39 -27.69 4.16
C VAL A 174 9.67 -29.02 3.46
N LEU A 175 10.85 -29.61 3.69
CA LEU A 175 11.19 -30.96 3.26
C LEU A 175 10.33 -32.01 3.97
N ASP A 176 10.19 -31.94 5.29
CA ASP A 176 9.34 -32.85 6.08
C ASP A 176 7.90 -32.90 5.53
N ALA A 177 7.35 -31.74 5.14
CA ALA A 177 6.01 -31.67 4.55
C ALA A 177 5.94 -32.37 3.19
N LEU A 178 6.99 -32.26 2.37
CA LEU A 178 7.11 -32.92 1.07
C LEU A 178 7.28 -34.43 1.21
N GLU A 179 8.17 -34.87 2.10
CA GLU A 179 8.37 -36.30 2.40
C GLU A 179 7.08 -36.94 2.90
N GLN A 180 6.34 -36.25 3.78
CA GLN A 180 5.03 -36.73 4.24
C GLN A 180 4.05 -36.91 3.07
N ALA A 181 3.96 -35.93 2.16
CA ALA A 181 3.09 -36.02 0.98
C ALA A 181 3.47 -37.17 0.06
N LEU A 182 4.76 -37.30 -0.25
CA LEU A 182 5.30 -38.37 -1.10
C LEU A 182 5.03 -39.76 -0.50
N TRP A 183 5.19 -39.91 0.81
CA TRP A 183 4.97 -41.20 1.47
C TRP A 183 3.49 -41.57 1.52
N ALA A 184 2.62 -40.58 1.76
CA ALA A 184 1.17 -40.78 1.84
C ALA A 184 0.52 -41.07 0.49
N ARG A 185 0.93 -40.36 -0.58
CA ARG A 185 0.28 -40.42 -1.90
C ARG A 185 1.00 -41.30 -2.90
N ARG A 186 2.32 -41.48 -2.73
CA ARG A 186 3.21 -42.22 -3.65
C ARG A 186 2.94 -41.88 -5.13
N PRO A 187 2.90 -40.59 -5.48
CA PRO A 187 2.38 -40.21 -6.77
C PRO A 187 3.41 -40.44 -7.87
N SER A 188 2.97 -40.43 -9.13
CA SER A 188 3.84 -40.63 -10.30
C SER A 188 3.58 -39.56 -11.35
N GLY A 189 4.65 -38.87 -11.74
CA GLY A 189 4.61 -37.78 -12.73
C GLY A 189 4.03 -36.46 -12.22
N THR A 190 3.96 -36.26 -10.90
CA THR A 190 3.43 -35.03 -10.27
C THR A 190 4.33 -33.84 -10.50
N VAL A 191 3.73 -32.71 -10.86
CA VAL A 191 4.40 -31.42 -10.83
C VAL A 191 4.26 -30.85 -9.42
N HIS A 192 5.38 -30.60 -8.76
CA HIS A 192 5.43 -29.90 -7.49
C HIS A 192 5.85 -28.45 -7.69
N HIS A 193 4.99 -27.51 -7.30
CA HIS A 193 5.22 -26.07 -7.46
C HIS A 193 5.26 -25.39 -6.11
N SER A 194 6.32 -24.60 -5.88
CA SER A 194 6.48 -23.75 -4.70
C SER A 194 6.83 -22.33 -5.13
N ASP A 195 6.69 -21.39 -4.21
CA ASP A 195 7.20 -20.04 -4.42
C ASP A 195 8.74 -20.01 -4.45
N LYS A 196 9.33 -18.82 -4.66
CA LYS A 196 10.79 -18.66 -4.72
C LYS A 196 11.39 -18.25 -3.37
N GLY A 197 10.76 -18.63 -2.27
CA GLY A 197 11.28 -18.45 -0.91
C GLY A 197 12.63 -19.14 -0.74
N SER A 198 13.50 -18.62 0.13
CA SER A 198 14.86 -19.12 0.34
C SER A 198 14.94 -20.62 0.70
N GLN A 199 13.89 -21.14 1.34
CA GLN A 199 13.75 -22.53 1.75
C GLN A 199 13.52 -23.43 0.53
N TYR A 200 12.64 -23.02 -0.38
CA TYR A 200 12.26 -23.78 -1.58
C TYR A 200 13.30 -23.72 -2.72
N VAL A 201 14.24 -22.77 -2.68
CA VAL A 201 15.34 -22.68 -3.65
C VAL A 201 16.67 -23.19 -3.08
N SER A 202 16.66 -23.78 -1.89
CA SER A 202 17.87 -24.31 -1.27
C SER A 202 18.27 -25.65 -1.88
N LEU A 203 19.57 -25.99 -1.86
CA LEU A 203 20.08 -27.23 -2.48
C LEU A 203 19.48 -28.51 -1.89
N ALA A 204 19.08 -28.46 -0.62
CA ALA A 204 18.52 -29.61 0.07
C ALA A 204 17.05 -29.90 -0.33
N TYR A 205 16.34 -28.91 -0.90
CA TYR A 205 14.95 -29.01 -1.34
C TYR A 205 14.85 -29.48 -2.79
#